data_AF-A0A8T3LWY3-F1
#
_entry.id   AF-A0A8T3LWY3-F1
#
_cell.length_a   1.000
_cell.length_b   1.000
_cell.length_c   1.000
_cell.angle_alpha   90.00
_cell.angle_beta   90.00
_cell.angle_gamma   90.00
#
_symmetry.space_group_name_H-M   'P 1'
#
loop_
_entity.id
_entity.type
_entity.pdbx_description
1 polymer ?
#
loop_
_entity_poly.entity_id
_entity_poly.type
_entity_poly.pdbx_seq_one_letter_code
_entity_poly.pdbx_strand_id
1 'polypeptide(L)' 'LHMVVLTRMAHDSRTRAYVARRTTEGKTTSEIMRCLKRYVAREVYGLLLQSPGLTT' A
#
# COMPACT_ATOMS: atom_id res chain seq x y z
N LEU A 1 -5.41 -0.51 7.85
CA LEU A 1 -4.60 -0.70 6.61
C LEU A 1 -4.96 -1.94 5.80
N HIS A 2 -5.44 -3.04 6.41
CA HIS A 2 -5.72 -4.28 5.65
C HIS A 2 -6.77 -4.11 4.55
N MET A 3 -7.92 -3.48 4.85
CA MET A 3 -8.96 -3.21 3.85
C MET A 3 -8.46 -2.35 2.69
N VAL A 4 -7.73 -1.25 2.96
CA VAL A 4 -7.18 -0.38 1.90
C VAL A 4 -6.29 -1.17 0.95
N VAL A 5 -5.46 -2.07 1.48
CA VAL A 5 -4.61 -2.94 0.66
C VAL A 5 -5.44 -3.92 -0.17
N LEU A 6 -6.50 -4.51 0.40
CA LEU A 6 -7.40 -5.40 -0.35
C LEU A 6 -8.10 -4.66 -1.50
N THR A 7 -8.65 -3.47 -1.23
CA THR A 7 -9.29 -2.63 -2.24
C THR A 7 -8.29 -2.22 -3.33
N ARG A 8 -7.06 -1.82 -2.97
CA ARG A 8 -6.01 -1.51 -3.95
C ARG A 8 -5.60 -2.74 -4.76
N MET A 9 -5.50 -3.92 -4.15
CA MET A 9 -5.21 -5.14 -4.89
C MET A 9 -6.33 -5.51 -5.90
N ALA A 10 -7.58 -5.19 -5.59
CA ALA A 10 -8.71 -5.44 -6.49
C ALA A 10 -8.82 -4.40 -7.62
N HIS A 11 -8.71 -3.11 -7.29
CA HIS A 11 -9.06 -2.01 -8.19
C HIS A 11 -7.87 -1.24 -8.75
N ASP A 12 -6.73 -1.21 -8.06
CA ASP A 12 -5.55 -0.47 -8.52
C ASP A 12 -4.65 -1.34 -9.40
N SER A 13 -4.60 -0.99 -10.68
CA SER A 13 -3.77 -1.66 -11.69
C SER A 13 -2.28 -1.61 -11.35
N ARG A 14 -1.81 -0.54 -10.70
CA ARG A 14 -0.41 -0.40 -10.25
C ARG A 14 -0.08 -1.41 -9.15
N THR A 15 -0.95 -1.53 -8.15
CA THR A 15 -0.80 -2.52 -7.08
C THR A 15 -0.85 -3.94 -7.62
N ARG A 16 -1.71 -4.22 -8.61
CA ARG A 16 -1.76 -5.54 -9.28
C ARG A 16 -0.46 -5.87 -10.01
N ALA A 17 0.10 -4.92 -10.77
CA ALA A 17 1.40 -5.10 -11.43
C ALA A 17 2.53 -5.33 -10.43
N TYR A 18 2.51 -4.61 -9.30
CA TYR A 18 3.47 -4.82 -8.22
C TYR A 18 3.35 -6.21 -7.59
N VAL A 19 2.12 -6.66 -7.31
CA VAL A 19 1.86 -8.02 -6.79
C VAL A 19 2.38 -9.06 -7.78
N ALA A 20 2.02 -8.96 -9.06
CA ALA A 20 2.46 -9.89 -10.10
C ALA A 20 4.00 -9.98 -10.18
N ARG A 21 4.69 -8.84 -10.19
CA ARG A 21 6.17 -8.79 -10.18
C ARG A 21 6.76 -9.46 -8.94
N ARG A 22 6.18 -9.25 -7.77
CA ARG A 22 6.70 -9.82 -6.51
C ARG A 22 6.38 -11.30 -6.38
N THR A 23 5.28 -11.76 -6.97
CA THR A 23 4.96 -13.17 -7.13
C THR A 23 5.97 -13.86 -8.05
N THR A 24 6.37 -13.23 -9.16
CA THR A 24 7.42 -13.78 -10.05
C THR A 24 8.81 -13.79 -9.39
N GLU A 25 9.07 -12.90 -8.42
CA GLU A 25 10.28 -12.94 -7.57
C GLU A 25 10.24 -14.06 -6.51
N GLY A 26 9.20 -14.90 -6.48
CA GLY A 26 9.08 -16.01 -5.53
C GLY A 26 8.63 -15.60 -4.12
N LYS A 27 8.13 -14.37 -3.93
CA LYS A 27 7.63 -13.95 -2.62
C LYS A 27 6.25 -14.52 -2.34
N THR A 28 6.02 -14.85 -1.09
CA THR A 28 4.70 -15.29 -0.62
C THR A 28 3.72 -14.12 -0.59
N THR A 29 2.43 -14.41 -0.79
CA THR A 29 1.36 -13.41 -0.70
C THR A 29 1.39 -12.65 0.63
N SER A 30 1.74 -13.31 1.73
CA SER A 30 1.88 -12.69 3.06
C SER A 30 3.00 -11.65 3.14
N GLU A 31 4.15 -11.89 2.48
CA GLU A 31 5.24 -10.92 2.40
C GLU A 31 4.88 -9.74 1.50
N ILE A 32 4.22 -10.00 0.37
CA ILE A 32 3.73 -8.96 -0.53
C ILE A 32 2.74 -8.05 0.20
N MET A 33 1.78 -8.65 0.91
CA MET A 33 0.77 -7.91 1.68
C MET A 33 1.40 -7.11 2.82
N ARG A 34 2.47 -7.61 3.45
CA ARG A 34 3.27 -6.87 4.45
C ARG A 34 3.96 -5.64 3.86
N CYS A 35 4.58 -5.79 2.68
CA CYS A 35 5.18 -4.68 1.95
C CYS A 35 4.13 -3.62 1.57
N LEU A 36 2.96 -4.05 1.06
CA LEU A 36 1.88 -3.14 0.70
C LEU A 36 1.33 -2.39 1.92
N LYS A 37 1.13 -3.06 3.05
CA LYS A 37 0.71 -2.40 4.30
C LYS A 37 1.70 -1.31 4.73
N ARG A 38 3.02 -1.56 4.65
CA ARG A 38 4.05 -0.54 4.94
C ARG A 38 4.01 0.63 3.96
N TYR A 39 3.85 0.34 2.67
CA TYR A 39 3.78 1.38 1.65
C TYR A 39 2.60 2.32 1.90
N VAL A 40 1.40 1.77 2.11
CA VAL A 40 0.20 2.56 2.43
C VAL A 40 0.38 3.32 3.74
N ALA A 41 0.97 2.71 4.78
CA ALA A 41 1.23 3.40 6.04
C ALA A 41 2.11 4.65 5.84
N ARG A 42 3.18 4.52 5.04
CA ARG A 42 4.10 5.62 4.75
C ARG A 42 3.45 6.73 3.93
N GLU A 43 2.61 6.36 2.97
CA GLU A 43 1.84 7.31 2.16
C GLU A 43 0.84 8.09 3.02
N VAL A 44 0.06 7.40 3.86
CA VAL A 44 -0.90 8.04 4.79
C VAL A 44 -0.17 8.95 5.77
N TYR A 45 0.94 8.48 6.35
CA TYR A 45 1.75 9.32 7.25
C TYR A 45 2.28 10.57 6.55
N GLY A 46 2.76 10.43 5.30
CA GLY A 46 3.18 11.56 4.48
C GLY A 46 2.05 12.57 4.26
N LEU A 47 0.85 12.11 3.90
CA LEU A 47 -0.34 12.96 3.69
C LEU A 47 -0.79 13.69 4.95
N LEU A 48 -0.73 13.01 6.11
CA LEU A 48 -1.03 13.61 7.41
C LEU A 48 -0.01 14.71 7.74
N LEU A 49 1.27 14.48 7.47
CA LEU A 49 2.32 15.47 7.72
C LEU A 49 2.29 16.64 6.73
N GLN A 50 1.83 16.38 5.49
CA GLN A 50 1.63 17.39 4.45
C GLN A 50 0.36 18.23 4.63
N SER A 51 -0.48 17.89 5.61
CA SER A 51 -1.67 18.67 5.99
C SER A 51 -1.39 19.51 7.24
N PRO A 52 -0.66 20.64 7.17
CA PRO A 52 -0.53 21.59 8.28
C PRO A 52 -1.81 22.44 8.40
N GLY A 53 -2.97 21.79 8.58
CA GLY A 53 -4.28 22.41 8.39
C GLY A 53 -5.18 22.48 9.62
N LEU A 54 -4.64 22.35 10.84
CA LEU A 54 -5.39 22.54 12.09
C LEU A 54 -4.65 23.47 13.07
N THR A 55 -4.15 24.59 12.55
CA THR A 55 -3.89 25.79 13.35
C THR A 55 -5.00 26.79 13.03
N THR A 56 -6.14 26.64 13.70
CA THR A 56 -7.16 27.69 13.87
C THR A 56 -7.15 28.09 15.33
#